data_AF-A0A3B9ITI7-F1
#
_entry.id   AF-A0A3B9ITI7-F1
#
_cell.length_a   1.000
_cell.length_b   1.000
_cell.length_c   1.000
_cell.angle_alpha   90.00
_cell.angle_beta   90.00
_cell.angle_gamma   90.00
#
_symmetry.space_group_name_H-M   'P 1'
#
loop_
_entity.id
_entity.type
_entity.pdbx_description
1 polymer ?
#
loop_
_entity_poly.entity_id
_entity_poly.type
_entity_poly.pdbx_seq_one_letter_code
_entity_poly.pdbx_strand_id
1 'polypeptide(L)'
;RGTGVLNRLFSHYGPHKGEVEGRRNGVLVSNGTGEAVAYALWNLEERGILFVEPQTRVYGGMVIGEHSRGNDLDVNPLKAKQLT
;
A
#
# COMPACT_ATOMS: atom_id res chain seq x y z
N ARG A 1 -15.35 -8.44 -13.37
CA ARG A 1 -15.04 -8.64 -14.82
C ARG A 1 -15.19 -7.29 -15.51
N GLY A 2 -14.11 -6.75 -16.07
CA GLY A 2 -14.04 -5.38 -16.60
C GLY A 2 -14.57 -5.20 -18.02
N THR A 3 -15.81 -5.62 -18.29
CA THR A 3 -16.43 -5.52 -19.64
C THR A 3 -17.11 -4.17 -19.90
N GLY A 4 -17.06 -3.24 -18.94
CA GLY A 4 -17.63 -1.90 -19.10
C GLY A 4 -16.73 -0.99 -19.95
N VAL A 5 -17.34 -0.12 -20.74
CA VAL A 5 -16.63 0.90 -21.52
C VAL A 5 -16.93 2.27 -20.92
N LEU A 6 -15.88 3.03 -20.58
CA LEU A 6 -15.96 4.38 -20.02
C LEU A 6 -15.25 5.36 -20.96
N ASN A 7 -15.97 6.38 -21.43
CA ASN A 7 -15.41 7.50 -22.18
C ASN A 7 -15.48 8.77 -21.33
N ARG A 8 -14.43 9.58 -21.32
CA ARG A 8 -14.43 10.89 -20.66
C ARG A 8 -13.97 11.98 -21.63
N LEU A 9 -14.66 13.11 -21.63
CA LEU A 9 -14.23 14.34 -22.32
C LEU A 9 -14.37 15.51 -21.34
N PHE A 10 -13.38 16.40 -21.32
CA PHE A 10 -13.50 17.64 -20.56
C PHE A 10 -14.66 18.47 -21.12
N SER A 11 -15.50 19.02 -20.22
CA SER A 11 -16.65 19.83 -20.61
C SER A 11 -16.37 21.33 -20.42
N HIS A 12 -16.25 21.78 -19.17
CA HIS A 12 -15.94 23.17 -18.83
C HIS A 12 -15.46 23.29 -17.38
N TYR A 13 -14.93 24.46 -17.02
CA TYR A 13 -14.68 24.82 -15.62
C TYR A 13 -15.98 25.29 -14.95
N GLY A 14 -16.17 24.97 -13.68
CA GLY A 14 -17.36 25.36 -12.92
C GLY A 14 -17.04 25.68 -11.46
N PRO A 15 -18.03 26.14 -10.68
CA PRO A 15 -17.86 26.41 -9.26
C PRO A 15 -17.37 25.17 -8.50
N HIS A 16 -16.52 25.39 -7.51
CA HIS A 16 -16.02 24.34 -6.62
C HIS A 16 -17.18 23.67 -5.88
N LYS A 17 -17.23 22.32 -5.91
CA LYS A 17 -18.35 21.53 -5.33
C LYS A 17 -18.03 20.89 -3.99
N GLY A 18 -16.98 21.35 -3.31
CA GLY A 18 -16.49 20.74 -2.08
C GLY A 18 -15.31 19.80 -2.33
N GLU A 19 -14.79 19.23 -1.26
CA GLU A 19 -13.62 18.36 -1.33
C GLU A 19 -13.98 17.00 -1.94
N VAL A 20 -13.08 16.51 -2.80
CA VAL A 20 -13.15 15.15 -3.29
C VAL A 20 -12.50 14.26 -2.24
N GLU A 21 -13.30 13.38 -1.63
CA GLU A 21 -12.78 12.44 -0.63
C GLU A 21 -11.64 11.60 -1.19
N GLY A 22 -10.55 11.50 -0.43
CA GLY A 22 -9.39 10.70 -0.78
C GLY A 22 -9.55 9.22 -0.43
N ARG A 23 -8.41 8.52 -0.36
CA ARG A 23 -8.35 7.13 0.11
C ARG A 23 -8.90 7.02 1.53
N ARG A 24 -9.70 5.97 1.79
CA ARG A 24 -10.19 5.64 3.14
C ARG A 24 -9.15 4.89 3.98
N ASN A 25 -8.26 4.17 3.30
CA ASN A 25 -7.31 3.26 3.91
C ASN A 25 -5.90 3.87 3.96
N GLY A 26 -5.18 3.51 5.01
CA GLY A 26 -3.78 3.85 5.21
C GLY A 26 -2.87 3.03 4.30
N VAL A 27 -1.58 3.32 4.33
CA VAL A 27 -0.55 2.55 3.65
C VAL A 27 0.42 1.90 4.64
N LEU A 28 0.93 0.74 4.25
CA LEU A 28 2.06 0.09 4.89
C LEU A 28 3.34 0.63 4.24
N VAL A 29 4.19 1.29 5.02
CA VAL A 29 5.40 1.96 4.55
C VAL A 29 6.63 1.18 5.03
N SER A 30 7.53 0.83 4.12
CA SER A 30 8.79 0.17 4.47
C SER A 30 9.68 1.13 5.26
N ASN A 31 10.17 0.69 6.42
CA ASN A 31 11.13 1.47 7.21
C ASN A 31 12.60 1.18 6.87
N GLY A 32 12.88 0.32 5.89
CA GLY A 32 14.23 -0.11 5.55
C GLY A 32 14.42 -0.42 4.07
N THR A 33 15.69 -0.52 3.67
CA THR A 33 16.11 -0.87 2.31
C THR A 33 16.75 -2.24 2.29
N GLY A 34 16.26 -3.13 1.43
CA GLY A 34 16.73 -4.52 1.35
C GLY A 34 15.79 -5.42 0.55
N GLU A 35 15.93 -6.73 0.68
CA GLU A 35 15.01 -7.70 0.07
C GLU A 35 13.94 -8.14 1.08
N ALA A 36 12.67 -8.08 0.67
CA ALA A 36 11.54 -8.45 1.51
C ALA A 36 11.59 -9.94 1.88
N VAL A 37 11.53 -10.24 3.18
CA VAL A 37 11.61 -11.60 3.71
C VAL A 37 10.19 -12.18 3.83
N ALA A 38 9.96 -13.39 3.30
CA ALA A 38 8.65 -14.04 3.34
C ALA A 38 8.06 -14.12 4.76
N TYR A 39 8.89 -14.38 5.78
CA TYR A 39 8.48 -14.40 7.17
C TYR A 39 7.97 -13.02 7.66
N ALA A 40 8.61 -11.92 7.25
CA ALA A 40 8.15 -10.59 7.59
C ALA A 40 6.81 -10.30 6.89
N LEU A 41 6.72 -10.60 5.58
CA LEU A 41 5.50 -10.37 4.78
C LEU A 41 4.31 -11.15 5.34
N TRP A 42 4.49 -12.42 5.74
CA TRP A 42 3.45 -13.23 6.37
C TRP A 42 2.81 -12.54 7.59
N ASN A 43 3.64 -11.95 8.48
CA ASN A 43 3.12 -11.23 9.64
C ASN A 43 2.47 -9.87 9.27
N LEU A 44 2.81 -9.32 8.11
CA LEU A 44 2.26 -8.05 7.63
C LEU A 44 0.94 -8.23 6.87
N GLU A 45 0.67 -9.41 6.30
CA GLU A 45 -0.62 -9.74 5.67
C GLU A 45 -1.80 -9.62 6.65
N GLU A 46 -1.59 -9.90 7.94
CA GLU A 46 -2.63 -9.68 8.96
C GLU A 46 -3.02 -8.20 9.11
N ARG A 47 -2.15 -7.28 8.69
CA ARG A 47 -2.36 -5.83 8.81
C ARG A 47 -3.02 -5.24 7.57
N GLY A 48 -3.03 -5.94 6.44
CA GLY A 48 -3.66 -5.47 5.22
C GLY A 48 -3.18 -6.18 3.95
N ILE A 49 -3.42 -5.57 2.79
CA ILE A 49 -3.15 -6.19 1.50
C ILE A 49 -1.76 -5.77 1.03
N LEU A 50 -0.87 -6.72 0.79
CA LEU A 50 0.48 -6.45 0.30
C LEU A 50 0.51 -6.24 -1.21
N PHE A 51 1.41 -5.36 -1.67
CA PHE A 51 1.70 -5.10 -3.08
C PHE A 51 3.02 -5.73 -3.55
N VAL A 52 3.81 -6.24 -2.62
CA VAL A 52 5.14 -6.81 -2.86
C VAL A 52 5.15 -8.29 -2.51
N GLU A 53 5.94 -9.05 -3.25
CA GLU A 53 6.16 -10.47 -3.03
C GLU A 53 7.48 -10.69 -2.26
N PRO A 54 7.72 -11.89 -1.69
CA PRO A 54 9.03 -12.23 -1.14
C PRO A 54 10.16 -11.97 -2.15
N GLN A 55 11.32 -11.56 -1.65
CA GLN A 55 12.52 -11.19 -2.44
C GLN A 55 12.38 -9.90 -3.25
N THR A 56 11.24 -9.20 -3.19
CA THR A 56 11.12 -7.86 -3.78
C THR A 56 12.11 -6.92 -3.11
N ARG A 57 12.90 -6.19 -3.90
CA ARG A 57 13.79 -5.14 -3.40
C ARG A 57 12.96 -3.93 -3.01
N VAL A 58 12.99 -3.61 -1.72
CA VAL A 58 12.28 -2.48 -1.12
C VAL A 58 13.28 -1.42 -0.66
N TYR A 59 12.81 -0.18 -0.54
CA TYR A 59 13.58 0.94 0.00
C TYR A 59 12.80 1.63 1.13
N GLY A 60 13.51 2.33 2.02
CA GLY A 60 12.88 3.09 3.09
C GLY A 60 11.94 4.18 2.54
N GLY A 61 10.70 4.22 3.02
CA GLY A 61 9.63 5.07 2.52
C GLY A 61 8.80 4.45 1.40
N MET A 62 9.15 3.27 0.89
CA MET A 62 8.37 2.58 -0.15
C MET A 62 7.02 2.12 0.41
N VAL A 63 5.93 2.41 -0.28
CA VAL A 63 4.61 1.83 0.02
C VAL A 63 4.60 0.36 -0.43
N ILE A 64 4.44 -0.54 0.52
CA ILE A 64 4.49 -2.00 0.29
C ILE A 64 3.13 -2.68 0.44
N GLY A 65 2.09 -1.95 0.83
CA GLY A 65 0.74 -2.47 0.95
C GLY A 65 -0.29 -1.43 1.40
N GLU A 66 -1.54 -1.84 1.40
CA GLU A 66 -2.69 -1.11 1.91
C GLU A 66 -3.00 -1.56 3.34
N HIS A 67 -3.08 -0.62 4.27
CA HIS A 67 -3.40 -0.91 5.66
C HIS A 67 -4.91 -1.08 5.82
N SER A 68 -5.32 -2.05 6.64
CA SER A 68 -6.74 -2.30 6.96
C SER A 68 -7.43 -1.16 7.72
N ARG A 69 -6.68 -0.17 8.21
CA ARG A 69 -7.18 1.01 8.92
C ARG A 69 -6.77 2.29 8.21
N GLY A 70 -7.41 3.41 8.54
CA GLY A 70 -7.19 4.69 7.86
C GLY A 70 -5.85 5.38 8.13
N ASN A 71 -5.09 4.97 9.14
CA ASN A 71 -3.78 5.56 9.43
C ASN A 71 -2.66 4.83 8.67
N ASP A 72 -1.62 5.55 8.29
CA ASP A 72 -0.42 4.94 7.72
C ASP A 72 0.38 4.22 8.84
N LEU A 73 1.12 3.17 8.45
CA LEU A 73 1.86 2.32 9.38
C LEU A 73 3.25 2.00 8.82
N ASP A 74 4.29 2.42 9.54
CA ASP A 74 5.66 2.03 9.25
C ASP A 74 5.92 0.58 9.68
N VAL A 75 6.42 -0.23 8.76
CA VAL A 75 6.61 -1.68 8.93
C VAL A 75 8.00 -2.09 8.44
N ASN A 76 8.52 -3.17 9.03
CA ASN A 76 9.82 -3.73 8.66
C ASN A 76 9.65 -5.01 7.82
N PRO A 77 9.76 -4.93 6.48
CA PRO A 77 9.68 -6.10 5.60
C PRO A 77 10.96 -6.95 5.61
N LEU A 78 12.02 -6.54 6.33
CA LEU A 78 13.31 -7.21 6.38
C LEU A 78 13.50 -8.06 7.65
N LYS A 79 12.48 -8.12 8.52
CA LYS A 79 12.57 -8.80 9.81
C LYS A 79 12.75 -10.31 9.64
N ALA A 80 13.91 -10.83 10.03
CA ALA A 80 14.20 -12.25 10.03
C ALA A 80 13.52 -12.98 11.21
N LYS A 81 13.33 -14.30 11.05
CA LYS A 81 12.83 -15.18 12.11
C LYS A 81 13.84 -15.21 13.26
N GLN A 82 13.39 -14.95 14.49
CA GLN A 82 14.20 -15.20 15.68
C GLN A 82 14.22 -16.71 15.92
N LEU A 83 15.38 -17.34 15.83
CA LEU A 83 15.57 -18.74 16.21
C LEU A 83 15.65 -18.79 17.73
N THR A 84 14.56 -19.23 18.36
CA THR A 84 14.56 -19.78 19.72
C THR A 84 14.72 -21.28 19.67
#